data_AF-A0A4Q5Z2I4-F1
#
_entry.id   AF-A0A4Q5Z2I4-F1
#
_cell.length_a   1.000
_cell.length_b   1.000
_cell.length_c   1.000
_cell.angle_alpha   90.00
_cell.angle_beta   90.00
_cell.angle_gamma   90.00
#
_symmetry.space_group_name_H-M   'P 1'
#
loop_
_entity.id
_entity.type
_entity.pdbx_description
1 polymer ?
#
loop_
_entity_poly.entity_id
_entity_poly.type
_entity_poly.pdbx_seq_one_letter_code
_entity_poly.pdbx_strand_id
1 'polypeptide(L)'
;MATLQFDRDETEFDWHGLIRSTLFVPETKLIKDLLKVFKSKRIHFAIVVDEFGGTSGIVTMEDILEEIIGDIHDEFDEEENSVRKLDDQNYIADAKVMLPDLCRAMRLPIDTFDAVKGESESLAGLVLEIAGEFPQINQKVTTGDFEFTVLETERNRIKSVKIFINHYSDEA
;
A
#
# COMPACT_ATOMS: atom_id res chain seq x y z
N MET A 1 22.09 17.27 15.78
CA MET A 1 22.30 15.87 16.23
C MET A 1 22.61 15.91 17.70
N ALA A 2 21.70 15.45 18.55
CA ALA A 2 21.98 15.28 19.98
C ALA A 2 22.08 13.77 20.23
N THR A 3 23.28 13.30 20.55
CA THR A 3 23.55 11.91 20.91
C THR A 3 23.08 11.69 22.34
N LEU A 4 22.09 10.84 22.55
CA LEU A 4 21.65 10.42 23.88
C LEU A 4 22.57 9.28 24.36
N GLN A 5 23.49 9.60 25.28
CA GLN A 5 24.18 8.61 26.09
C GLN A 5 23.25 8.18 27.22
N PHE A 6 22.82 6.93 27.22
CA PHE A 6 22.12 6.33 28.35
C PHE A 6 23.17 5.86 29.36
N ASP A 7 23.54 6.75 30.28
CA ASP A 7 24.32 6.36 31.45
C ASP A 7 23.38 5.67 32.46
N ARG A 8 23.68 4.40 32.78
CA ARG A 8 22.93 3.60 33.74
C ARG A 8 23.57 3.80 35.11
N ASP A 9 23.29 4.95 35.73
CA ASP A 9 23.31 5.15 37.19
C ASP A 9 23.14 6.65 37.49
N GLU A 10 21.90 7.11 37.64
CA GLU A 10 21.60 8.36 38.38
C GLU A 10 20.13 8.32 38.82
N THR A 11 19.92 8.16 40.13
CA THR A 11 18.59 8.00 40.76
C THR A 11 17.74 9.27 40.80
N GLU A 12 17.99 10.27 39.95
CA GLU A 12 17.16 11.48 39.92
C GLU A 12 17.25 12.19 38.55
N PHE A 13 16.71 11.56 37.51
CA PHE A 13 16.50 12.24 36.23
C PHE A 13 15.40 13.30 36.39
N ASP A 14 15.79 14.58 36.46
CA ASP A 14 14.84 15.69 36.52
C ASP A 14 14.22 15.97 35.14
N TRP A 15 13.10 15.30 34.87
CA TRP A 15 12.33 15.47 33.64
C TRP A 15 11.61 16.82 33.55
N HIS A 16 11.51 17.60 34.65
CA HIS A 16 10.79 18.89 34.62
C HIS A 16 11.46 19.90 33.67
N GLY A 17 12.79 19.84 33.54
CA GLY A 17 13.54 20.64 32.57
C GLY A 17 13.26 20.31 31.10
N LEU A 18 12.61 19.17 30.84
CA LEU A 18 12.24 18.72 29.48
C LEU A 18 10.81 19.10 29.09
N ILE A 19 10.00 19.59 30.04
CA ILE A 19 8.62 20.00 29.77
C ILE A 19 8.63 21.20 28.83
N ARG A 20 7.92 21.08 27.71
CA ARG A 20 7.74 22.15 26.73
C ARG A 20 6.29 22.63 26.75
N SER A 21 6.10 23.92 26.52
CA SER A 21 4.76 24.49 26.35
C SER A 21 4.11 23.93 25.08
N THR A 22 2.85 23.49 25.19
CA THR A 22 2.10 22.87 24.10
C THR A 22 1.04 23.81 23.55
N LEU A 23 0.80 23.75 22.25
CA LEU A 23 -0.29 24.46 21.60
C LEU A 23 -1.59 23.64 21.70
N PHE A 24 -2.68 24.30 22.10
CA PHE A 24 -4.03 23.72 22.09
C PHE A 24 -4.83 24.30 20.93
N VAL A 25 -5.53 23.44 20.19
CA VAL A 25 -6.36 23.81 19.03
C VAL A 25 -7.74 23.17 19.15
N PRO A 26 -8.84 23.88 18.81
CA PRO A 26 -10.16 23.27 18.78
C PRO A 26 -10.30 22.31 17.60
N GLU A 27 -11.10 21.26 17.73
CA GLU A 27 -11.42 20.31 16.64
C GLU A 27 -11.91 21.01 15.36
N THR A 28 -12.64 22.11 15.50
CA THR A 28 -13.21 22.87 14.39
C THR A 28 -12.18 23.69 13.60
N LYS A 29 -10.91 23.71 14.01
CA LYS A 29 -9.86 24.50 13.35
C LYS A 29 -9.51 23.89 12.00
N LEU A 30 -9.59 24.71 10.94
CA LEU A 30 -9.22 24.28 9.59
C LEU A 30 -7.72 23.92 9.49
N ILE A 31 -7.44 22.77 8.86
CA ILE A 31 -6.09 22.23 8.61
C ILE A 31 -5.17 23.28 7.95
N LYS A 32 -5.66 24.02 6.94
CA LYS A 32 -4.88 25.08 6.27
C LYS A 32 -4.37 26.17 7.21
N ASP A 33 -5.14 26.49 8.24
CA ASP A 33 -4.81 27.55 9.19
C ASP A 33 -3.95 26.99 10.32
N LEU A 34 -4.16 25.72 10.70
CA LEU A 34 -3.26 24.99 11.59
C LEU A 34 -1.85 24.85 10.99
N LEU A 35 -1.72 24.54 9.70
CA LEU A 35 -0.44 24.49 8.98
C LEU A 35 0.33 25.80 9.06
N LYS A 36 -0.36 26.94 8.89
CA LYS A 36 0.26 28.28 9.00
C LYS A 36 0.78 28.53 10.42
N VAL A 37 0.04 28.08 11.44
CA VAL A 37 0.46 28.20 12.84
C VAL A 37 1.69 27.34 13.10
N PHE A 38 1.71 26.10 12.60
CA PHE A 38 2.86 25.21 12.73
C PHE A 38 4.12 25.78 12.07
N LYS A 39 4.00 26.29 10.84
CA LYS A 39 5.11 26.95 10.13
C LYS A 39 5.62 28.20 10.83
N SER A 40 4.71 29.08 11.28
CA SER A 40 5.10 30.36 11.90
C SER A 40 5.72 30.19 13.28
N LYS A 41 5.20 29.26 14.10
CA LYS A 41 5.68 29.01 15.47
C LYS A 41 6.82 27.98 15.54
N ARG A 42 7.17 27.34 14.41
CA ARG A 42 8.13 26.22 14.33
C ARG A 42 7.81 25.10 15.35
N ILE A 43 6.55 24.70 15.36
CA ILE A 43 6.04 23.61 16.20
C ILE A 43 5.55 22.48 15.29
N HIS A 44 5.69 21.25 15.77
CA HIS A 44 5.40 20.05 14.98
C HIS A 44 4.18 19.27 15.49
N PHE A 45 3.63 19.62 16.65
CA PHE A 45 2.43 18.99 17.17
C PHE A 45 1.59 19.96 18.02
N ALA A 46 0.31 19.66 18.15
CA ALA A 46 -0.63 20.34 19.03
C ALA A 46 -1.63 19.36 19.66
N ILE A 47 -2.17 19.73 20.81
CA ILE A 47 -3.25 19.01 21.47
C ILE A 47 -4.59 19.53 20.93
N VAL A 48 -5.44 18.61 20.52
CA VAL A 48 -6.79 18.90 20.03
C VAL A 48 -7.75 18.85 21.21
N VAL A 49 -8.61 19.86 21.33
CA VAL A 49 -9.60 19.97 22.40
C VAL A 49 -11.02 20.06 21.84
N ASP A 50 -11.95 19.47 22.58
CA ASP A 50 -13.38 19.55 22.34
C ASP A 50 -13.99 20.86 22.89
N GLU A 51 -15.29 21.06 22.68
CA GLU A 51 -16.03 22.25 23.13
C GLU A 51 -16.18 22.35 24.65
N PHE A 52 -15.98 21.26 25.38
CA PHE A 52 -16.08 21.18 26.84
C PHE A 52 -14.71 21.29 27.52
N GLY A 53 -13.63 21.46 26.74
CA GLY A 53 -12.25 21.53 27.24
C GLY A 53 -11.63 20.16 27.52
N GLY A 54 -12.27 19.08 27.09
CA GLY A 54 -11.70 17.74 27.04
C GLY A 54 -10.63 17.63 25.95
N THR A 55 -9.70 16.69 26.12
CA THR A 55 -8.69 16.40 25.10
C THR A 55 -9.22 15.36 24.14
N SER A 56 -9.37 15.74 22.88
CA SER A 56 -9.81 14.86 21.80
C SER A 56 -8.67 14.04 21.22
N GLY A 57 -7.46 14.60 21.24
CA GLY A 57 -6.28 13.92 20.71
C GLY A 57 -5.09 14.84 20.47
N ILE A 58 -4.22 14.42 19.56
CA ILE A 58 -3.02 15.14 19.14
C ILE A 58 -3.04 15.18 17.62
N VAL A 59 -2.50 16.26 17.06
CA VAL A 59 -2.29 16.43 15.62
C VAL A 59 -0.87 16.87 15.36
N THR A 60 -0.24 16.30 14.34
CA THR A 60 1.13 16.59 13.96
C THR A 60 1.22 17.33 12.63
N MET A 61 2.39 17.90 12.33
CA MET A 61 2.63 18.57 11.05
C MET A 61 2.59 17.57 9.91
N GLU A 62 3.06 16.36 10.18
CA GLU A 62 3.09 15.22 9.28
C GLU A 62 1.67 14.83 8.85
N ASP A 63 0.73 14.66 9.79
CA ASP A 63 -0.68 14.34 9.48
C ASP A 63 -1.31 15.43 8.58
N ILE A 64 -0.99 16.70 8.85
CA ILE A 64 -1.51 17.82 8.06
C ILE A 64 -0.94 17.83 6.64
N LEU A 65 0.34 17.47 6.49
CA LEU A 65 0.99 17.40 5.19
C LEU A 65 0.45 16.20 4.39
N GLU A 66 0.24 15.06 5.04
CA GLU A 66 -0.41 13.88 4.47
C GLU A 66 -1.81 14.22 3.94
N GLU A 67 -2.65 14.90 4.70
CA GLU A 67 -3.99 15.30 4.24
C GLU A 67 -3.99 16.32 3.08
N ILE A 68 -2.94 17.15 2.97
CA ILE A 68 -2.83 18.16 1.89
C ILE A 68 -2.22 17.57 0.62
N ILE A 69 -1.21 16.72 0.79
CA ILE A 69 -0.51 16.08 -0.32
C ILE A 69 -1.35 14.92 -0.84
N GLY A 70 -2.12 14.25 0.04
CA GLY A 70 -2.76 12.96 -0.24
C GLY A 70 -1.73 11.90 -0.60
N ASP A 71 -2.21 10.79 -1.14
CA ASP A 71 -1.43 10.09 -2.16
C ASP A 71 -1.36 11.04 -3.35
N ILE A 72 -0.15 11.35 -3.83
CA ILE A 72 -0.03 12.12 -5.06
C ILE A 72 -0.51 11.19 -6.17
N HIS A 73 -1.81 11.21 -6.43
CA HIS A 73 -2.44 10.46 -7.51
C HIS A 73 -1.91 10.98 -8.84
N ASP A 74 -1.04 10.21 -9.47
CA ASP A 74 -0.82 10.31 -10.92
C ASP A 74 -2.16 9.98 -11.62
N GLU A 75 -2.37 10.45 -12.85
CA GLU A 75 -3.61 10.19 -13.62
C GLU A 75 -3.83 8.68 -13.94
N PHE A 76 -2.94 7.82 -13.43
CA PHE A 76 -2.93 6.37 -13.54
C PHE A 76 -3.16 5.63 -12.21
N ASP A 77 -3.29 6.32 -11.06
CA ASP A 77 -3.33 5.71 -9.71
C ASP A 77 -4.70 5.15 -9.26
N GLU A 78 -5.59 4.76 -10.19
CA GLU A 78 -6.80 3.98 -9.84
C GLU A 78 -6.49 2.50 -9.47
N GLU A 79 -5.23 2.09 -9.35
CA GLU A 79 -4.82 0.67 -9.29
C GLU A 79 -4.57 0.07 -7.90
N GLU A 80 -4.85 0.77 -6.80
CA GLU A 80 -4.51 0.26 -5.45
C GLU A 80 -5.23 -1.03 -4.98
N ASN A 81 -6.12 -1.61 -5.79
CA ASN A 81 -6.73 -2.93 -5.50
C ASN A 81 -6.72 -3.90 -6.69
N SER A 82 -5.84 -3.72 -7.68
CA SER A 82 -5.80 -4.62 -8.85
C SER A 82 -5.22 -6.00 -8.52
N VAL A 83 -4.35 -6.13 -7.52
CA VAL A 83 -3.73 -7.40 -7.08
C VAL A 83 -3.81 -7.55 -5.56
N ARG A 84 -4.49 -8.59 -5.09
CA ARG A 84 -4.67 -8.93 -3.67
C ARG A 84 -3.95 -10.22 -3.31
N LYS A 85 -2.98 -10.15 -2.41
CA LYS A 85 -2.31 -11.33 -1.83
C LYS A 85 -3.24 -12.02 -0.81
N LEU A 86 -3.43 -13.33 -0.94
CA LEU A 86 -4.17 -14.17 0.02
C LEU A 86 -3.23 -14.83 1.03
N ASP A 87 -2.12 -15.36 0.54
CA ASP A 87 -1.02 -15.95 1.31
C ASP A 87 0.27 -15.91 0.47
N ASP A 88 1.35 -16.55 0.91
CA ASP A 88 2.65 -16.50 0.24
C ASP A 88 2.68 -17.09 -1.18
N GLN A 89 1.75 -17.99 -1.50
CA GLN A 89 1.67 -18.66 -2.79
C GLN A 89 0.43 -18.25 -3.60
N ASN A 90 -0.58 -17.63 -2.97
CA ASN A 90 -1.87 -17.36 -3.59
C ASN A 90 -2.16 -15.86 -3.70
N TYR A 91 -2.56 -15.43 -4.89
CA TYR A 91 -2.94 -14.07 -5.23
C TYR A 91 -4.28 -14.07 -5.99
N ILE A 92 -5.03 -12.98 -5.92
CA ILE A 92 -6.19 -12.71 -6.79
C ILE A 92 -5.96 -11.36 -7.44
N ALA A 93 -6.09 -11.29 -8.77
CA ALA A 93 -5.95 -10.04 -9.49
C ALA A 93 -7.12 -9.79 -10.44
N ASP A 94 -7.39 -8.50 -10.71
CA ASP A 94 -8.18 -8.08 -11.86
C ASP A 94 -7.42 -8.49 -13.13
N ALA A 95 -8.11 -9.13 -14.07
CA ALA A 95 -7.48 -9.60 -15.28
C ALA A 95 -7.03 -8.44 -16.21
N LYS A 96 -7.48 -7.20 -15.98
CA LYS A 96 -7.00 -6.01 -16.71
C LYS A 96 -5.61 -5.56 -16.28
N VAL A 97 -5.09 -6.05 -15.15
CA VAL A 97 -3.78 -5.62 -14.62
C VAL A 97 -2.68 -5.87 -15.65
N MET A 98 -1.77 -4.91 -15.76
CA MET A 98 -0.61 -5.02 -16.64
C MET A 98 0.40 -6.01 -16.04
N LEU A 99 1.05 -6.80 -16.89
CA LEU A 99 2.01 -7.82 -16.45
C LEU A 99 3.18 -7.24 -15.64
N PRO A 100 3.76 -6.08 -15.99
CA PRO A 100 4.74 -5.42 -15.15
C PRO A 100 4.29 -5.16 -13.70
N ASP A 101 3.04 -4.71 -13.54
CA ASP A 101 2.47 -4.37 -12.23
C ASP A 101 2.11 -5.61 -11.43
N LEU A 102 1.59 -6.64 -12.11
CA LEU A 102 1.40 -7.97 -11.53
C LEU A 102 2.72 -8.53 -10.98
N CYS A 103 3.81 -8.50 -11.77
CA CYS A 103 5.12 -8.96 -11.35
C CYS A 103 5.64 -8.18 -10.13
N ARG A 104 5.52 -6.84 -10.13
CA ARG A 104 5.89 -6.01 -8.98
C ARG A 104 5.11 -6.37 -7.73
N ALA A 105 3.79 -6.51 -7.83
CA ALA A 105 2.92 -6.88 -6.71
C ALA A 105 3.27 -8.25 -6.12
N MET A 106 3.68 -9.20 -6.97
CA MET A 106 4.12 -10.55 -6.58
C MET A 106 5.60 -10.63 -6.21
N ARG A 107 6.37 -9.52 -6.31
CA ARG A 107 7.82 -9.45 -6.09
C ARG A 107 8.63 -10.38 -7.00
N LEU A 108 8.20 -10.46 -8.26
CA LEU A 108 8.85 -11.24 -9.32
C LEU A 108 9.67 -10.33 -10.26
N PRO A 109 10.65 -10.87 -10.99
CA PRO A 109 11.27 -10.18 -12.11
C PRO A 109 10.21 -9.70 -13.13
N ILE A 110 10.38 -8.51 -13.68
CA ILE A 110 9.37 -7.89 -14.56
C ILE A 110 9.16 -8.68 -15.86
N ASP A 111 10.17 -9.42 -16.28
CA ASP A 111 10.28 -10.25 -17.48
C ASP A 111 9.83 -11.72 -17.26
N THR A 112 9.29 -12.05 -16.07
CA THR A 112 8.89 -13.43 -15.70
C THR A 112 7.99 -14.10 -16.74
N PHE A 113 7.12 -13.34 -17.41
CA PHE A 113 6.15 -13.87 -18.37
C PHE A 113 6.53 -13.61 -19.84
N ASP A 114 7.68 -13.00 -20.14
CA ASP A 114 8.04 -12.57 -21.51
C ASP A 114 8.10 -13.73 -22.51
N ALA A 115 8.50 -14.92 -22.06
CA ALA A 115 8.57 -16.11 -22.91
C ALA A 115 7.20 -16.67 -23.32
N VAL A 116 6.13 -16.31 -22.59
CA VAL A 116 4.79 -16.92 -22.73
C VAL A 116 3.68 -15.90 -22.97
N LYS A 117 3.93 -14.60 -22.76
CA LYS A 117 2.92 -13.55 -22.93
C LYS A 117 2.57 -13.25 -24.38
N GLY A 118 3.35 -13.71 -25.35
CA GLY A 118 3.16 -13.35 -26.76
C GLY A 118 3.16 -11.82 -26.94
N GLU A 119 2.14 -11.30 -27.62
CA GLU A 119 1.92 -9.85 -27.80
C GLU A 119 1.05 -9.22 -26.69
N SER A 120 0.69 -10.01 -25.66
CA SER A 120 -0.18 -9.55 -24.58
C SER A 120 0.59 -8.82 -23.49
N GLU A 121 0.00 -7.75 -22.98
CA GLU A 121 0.56 -6.94 -21.88
C GLU A 121 -0.26 -7.02 -20.58
N SER A 122 -1.41 -7.70 -20.58
CA SER A 122 -2.29 -7.85 -19.41
C SER A 122 -2.43 -9.29 -18.95
N LEU A 123 -2.87 -9.49 -17.71
CA LEU A 123 -3.13 -10.82 -17.14
C LEU A 123 -4.17 -11.62 -17.94
N ALA A 124 -5.25 -10.97 -18.39
CA ALA A 124 -6.25 -11.61 -19.24
C ALA A 124 -5.64 -12.11 -20.55
N GLY A 125 -4.81 -11.28 -21.19
CA GLY A 125 -4.12 -11.62 -22.44
C GLY A 125 -3.16 -12.79 -22.24
N LEU A 126 -2.33 -12.74 -21.19
CA LEU A 126 -1.44 -13.85 -20.82
C LEU A 126 -2.20 -15.16 -20.62
N VAL A 127 -3.31 -15.14 -19.87
CA VAL A 127 -4.12 -16.34 -19.62
C VAL A 127 -4.72 -16.88 -20.93
N LEU A 128 -5.16 -16.00 -21.84
CA LEU A 128 -5.67 -16.40 -23.15
C LEU A 128 -4.58 -17.00 -24.05
N GLU A 129 -3.38 -16.42 -24.07
CA GLU A 129 -2.25 -16.93 -24.85
C GLU A 129 -1.83 -18.32 -24.39
N ILE A 130 -1.77 -18.56 -23.08
CA ILE A 130 -1.44 -19.89 -22.54
C ILE A 130 -2.59 -20.89 -22.78
N ALA A 131 -3.84 -20.45 -22.64
CA ALA A 131 -5.01 -21.33 -22.83
C ALA A 131 -5.26 -21.69 -24.30
N GLY A 132 -4.92 -20.81 -25.24
CA GLY A 132 -5.20 -20.96 -26.68
C GLY A 132 -6.68 -20.78 -27.08
N GLU A 133 -7.58 -20.68 -26.10
CA GLU A 133 -9.00 -20.42 -26.28
C GLU A 133 -9.55 -19.63 -25.07
N PHE A 134 -10.80 -19.16 -25.14
CA PHE A 134 -11.41 -18.43 -24.02
C PHE A 134 -11.74 -19.38 -22.86
N PRO A 135 -11.07 -19.27 -21.70
CA PRO A 135 -11.23 -20.22 -20.60
C PRO A 135 -12.58 -20.08 -19.89
N GLN A 136 -13.08 -21.21 -19.36
CA GLN A 136 -14.27 -21.23 -18.51
C GLN A 136 -13.96 -20.83 -17.07
N ILE A 137 -14.98 -20.41 -16.32
CA ILE A 137 -14.87 -20.18 -14.87
C ILE A 137 -14.41 -21.49 -14.18
N ASN A 138 -13.47 -21.35 -13.25
CA ASN A 138 -12.74 -22.41 -12.56
C ASN A 138 -11.79 -23.25 -13.43
N GLN A 139 -11.61 -22.93 -14.72
CA GLN A 139 -10.57 -23.54 -15.52
C GLN A 139 -9.21 -23.09 -15.04
N LYS A 140 -8.29 -24.05 -14.97
CA LYS A 140 -6.89 -23.85 -14.60
C LYS A 140 -6.02 -23.84 -15.86
N VAL A 141 -5.14 -22.86 -15.92
CA VAL A 141 -4.18 -22.65 -17.01
C VAL A 141 -2.80 -22.56 -16.36
N THR A 142 -1.87 -23.41 -16.76
CA THR A 142 -0.58 -23.57 -16.07
C THR A 142 0.58 -23.21 -16.99
N THR A 143 1.60 -22.54 -16.46
CA THR A 143 2.86 -22.29 -17.14
C THR A 143 4.01 -22.22 -16.14
N GLY A 144 5.08 -22.98 -16.36
CA GLY A 144 6.20 -23.08 -15.42
C GLY A 144 5.71 -23.35 -13.99
N ASP A 145 6.06 -22.46 -13.07
CA ASP A 145 5.71 -22.52 -11.65
C ASP A 145 4.36 -21.85 -11.32
N PHE A 146 3.59 -21.43 -12.31
CA PHE A 146 2.35 -20.66 -12.12
C PHE A 146 1.11 -21.43 -12.56
N GLU A 147 0.08 -21.39 -11.73
CA GLU A 147 -1.29 -21.82 -12.07
C GLU A 147 -2.23 -20.61 -12.00
N PHE A 148 -2.93 -20.35 -13.09
CA PHE A 148 -3.96 -19.32 -13.22
C PHE A 148 -5.33 -19.97 -13.24
N THR A 149 -6.19 -19.65 -12.26
CA THR A 149 -7.59 -20.10 -12.21
C THR A 149 -8.51 -18.93 -12.50
N VAL A 150 -9.35 -19.04 -13.53
CA VAL A 150 -10.35 -18.01 -13.85
C VAL A 150 -11.46 -18.03 -12.80
N LEU A 151 -11.66 -16.93 -12.08
CA LEU A 151 -12.68 -16.84 -11.02
C LEU A 151 -13.98 -16.22 -11.52
N GLU A 152 -13.88 -15.18 -12.33
CA GLU A 152 -15.04 -14.45 -12.84
C GLU A 152 -14.82 -14.02 -14.29
N THR A 153 -15.85 -14.18 -15.11
CA THR A 153 -15.92 -13.66 -16.47
C THR A 153 -17.14 -12.74 -16.61
N GLU A 154 -17.04 -11.74 -17.48
CA GLU A 154 -18.12 -10.85 -17.84
C GLU A 154 -18.25 -10.83 -19.36
N ARG A 155 -19.34 -11.40 -19.88
CA ARG A 155 -19.55 -11.61 -21.32
C ARG A 155 -18.37 -12.40 -21.94
N ASN A 156 -17.53 -11.73 -22.72
CA ASN A 156 -16.36 -12.29 -23.39
C ASN A 156 -15.05 -11.72 -22.83
N ARG A 157 -15.04 -11.36 -21.55
CA ARG A 157 -13.86 -10.82 -20.86
C ARG A 157 -13.62 -11.57 -19.55
N ILE A 158 -12.38 -11.94 -19.29
CA ILE A 158 -11.94 -12.43 -17.99
C ILE A 158 -11.89 -11.21 -17.06
N LYS A 159 -12.51 -11.30 -15.88
CA LYS A 159 -12.58 -10.18 -14.93
C LYS A 159 -11.65 -10.38 -13.75
N SER A 160 -11.56 -11.60 -13.22
CA SER A 160 -10.64 -11.91 -12.13
C SER A 160 -10.02 -13.29 -12.26
N VAL A 161 -8.76 -13.38 -11.85
CA VAL A 161 -7.94 -14.59 -11.93
C VAL A 161 -7.27 -14.81 -10.57
N LYS A 162 -7.31 -16.05 -10.07
CA LYS A 162 -6.48 -16.51 -8.97
C LYS A 162 -5.15 -16.99 -9.53
N ILE A 163 -4.05 -16.53 -8.97
CA ILE A 163 -2.70 -17.01 -9.28
C ILE A 163 -2.20 -17.84 -8.11
N PHE A 164 -1.65 -19.02 -8.41
CA PHE A 164 -0.93 -19.87 -7.47
C PHE A 164 0.51 -20.07 -7.95
N ILE A 165 1.48 -19.85 -7.06
CA ILE A 165 2.91 -20.06 -7.33
C ILE A 165 3.33 -21.39 -6.69
N ASN A 166 3.57 -22.38 -7.52
CA ASN A 166 4.10 -23.67 -7.10
C ASN A 166 5.61 -23.56 -6.87
N HIS A 167 6.02 -23.33 -5.62
CA HIS A 167 7.44 -23.46 -5.28
C HIS A 167 7.79 -24.95 -5.33
N TYR A 168 8.45 -25.41 -6.39
CA TYR A 168 9.28 -26.59 -6.25
C TYR A 168 10.36 -26.23 -5.23
N SER A 169 10.28 -26.80 -4.04
CA SER A 169 11.38 -26.82 -3.10
C SER A 169 12.52 -27.59 -3.77
N ASP A 170 13.45 -26.87 -4.39
CA ASP A 170 14.80 -27.36 -4.65
C ASP A 170 15.49 -27.57 -3.30
N GLU A 171 15.12 -28.64 -2.59
CA GLU A 171 16.01 -29.29 -1.65
C GLU A 171 16.94 -30.20 -2.46
N ALA A 172 18.11 -29.67 -2.81
CA ALA A 172 19.28 -30.42 -3.25
C ALA A 172 20.36 -30.39 -2.17
#